data_AF-A0A7S4HHD6-F1
#
_entry.id   AF-A0A7S4HHD6-F1
#
_cell.length_a   1.000
_cell.length_b   1.000
_cell.length_c   1.000
_cell.angle_alpha   90.00
_cell.angle_beta   90.00
_cell.angle_gamma   90.00
#
_symmetry.space_group_name_H-M   'P 1'
#
loop_
_entity.id
_entity.type
_entity.pdbx_description
1 polymer ?
#
loop_
_entity_poly.entity_id
_entity_poly.type
_entity_poly.pdbx_seq_one_letter_code
_entity_poly.pdbx_strand_id
1 'polypeptide(L)'
;STMLNEMDGIAPLARVLLIGATNRPDLIDAALLRPGRFDELLEVRPPDAAGRRQVLRIHTRGMALAADVDLGGIAGRTDGWSGAQLSALCREAGMLALREDLAAASACARHFELAWGRVHGAP
;
A
#
# COMPACT_ATOMS: atom_id res chain seq x y z
N SER A 1 -9.74 -16.99 25.51
CA SER A 1 -11.07 -17.66 25.44
C SER A 1 -12.23 -16.71 25.18
N THR A 2 -12.17 -15.41 25.53
CA THR A 2 -13.27 -14.46 25.29
C THR A 2 -13.59 -14.25 23.82
N MET A 3 -12.58 -14.03 22.96
CA MET A 3 -12.78 -13.76 21.53
C MET A 3 -13.46 -14.90 20.75
N LEU A 4 -13.16 -16.16 21.08
CA LEU A 4 -13.77 -17.33 20.44
C LEU A 4 -15.26 -17.45 20.76
N ASN A 5 -15.63 -17.21 22.02
CA ASN A 5 -17.02 -17.25 22.46
C ASN A 5 -17.86 -16.14 21.80
N GLU A 6 -17.28 -14.95 21.61
CA GLU A 6 -17.94 -13.86 20.88
C GLU A 6 -18.13 -14.21 19.40
N MET A 7 -17.12 -14.80 18.74
CA MET A 7 -17.22 -15.21 17.33
C MET A 7 -18.30 -16.28 17.10
N ASP A 8 -18.37 -17.28 17.98
CA ASP A 8 -19.42 -18.31 17.91
C ASP A 8 -20.82 -17.70 18.16
N GLY A 9 -20.90 -16.59 18.91
CA GLY A 9 -22.12 -15.80 19.14
C GLY A 9 -22.49 -14.83 18.01
N ILE A 10 -21.59 -14.55 17.06
CA ILE A 10 -21.82 -13.67 15.89
C ILE A 10 -22.42 -14.46 14.72
N ALA A 11 -22.13 -15.75 14.57
CA ALA A 11 -22.69 -16.58 13.49
C ALA A 11 -24.23 -16.55 13.35
N PRO A 12 -25.03 -16.45 14.45
CA PRO A 12 -26.49 -16.27 14.37
C PRO A 12 -26.93 -14.85 13.96
N LEU A 13 -26.06 -13.84 14.06
CA LEU A 13 -26.34 -12.44 13.75
C LEU A 13 -26.02 -12.17 12.27
N ALA A 14 -26.98 -12.44 11.39
CA ALA A 14 -26.88 -12.34 9.91
C ALA A 14 -26.55 -10.94 9.32
N ARG A 15 -26.03 -10.00 10.11
CA ARG A 15 -25.75 -8.60 9.74
C ARG A 15 -24.32 -8.13 10.06
N VAL A 16 -23.44 -8.99 10.56
CA VAL A 16 -22.07 -8.62 10.90
C VAL A 16 -21.10 -9.45 10.07
N LEU A 17 -20.19 -8.78 9.36
CA LEU A 17 -19.05 -9.38 8.67
C LEU A 17 -17.79 -9.12 9.49
N LEU A 18 -17.07 -10.19 9.84
CA LEU A 18 -15.79 -10.10 10.53
C LEU A 18 -14.64 -10.23 9.52
N ILE A 19 -13.72 -9.25 9.52
CA ILE A 19 -12.51 -9.27 8.70
C ILE A 19 -11.29 -9.21 9.62
N GLY A 20 -10.42 -10.22 9.53
CA GLY A 20 -9.11 -10.25 10.19
C GLY A 20 -7.99 -9.90 9.20
N ALA A 21 -6.95 -9.23 9.68
CA ALA A 21 -5.75 -8.94 8.89
C ALA A 21 -4.50 -9.27 9.71
N THR A 22 -3.54 -9.98 9.09
CA THR A 22 -2.25 -10.34 9.72
C THR A 22 -1.12 -10.34 8.69
N ASN A 23 0.09 -10.00 9.13
CA ASN A 23 1.33 -10.22 8.37
C ASN A 23 2.05 -11.51 8.79
N ARG A 24 1.51 -12.23 9.78
CA ARG A 24 2.07 -13.47 10.36
C ARG A 24 0.97 -14.52 10.50
N PRO A 25 0.47 -15.09 9.39
CA PRO A 25 -0.57 -16.12 9.42
C PRO A 25 -0.11 -17.39 10.16
N ASP A 26 1.20 -17.64 10.20
CA ASP A 26 1.86 -18.72 10.94
C ASP A 26 1.67 -18.65 12.46
N LEU A 27 1.38 -17.45 13.00
CA LEU A 27 1.17 -17.23 14.43
C LEU A 27 -0.31 -17.26 14.85
N ILE A 28 -1.23 -17.46 13.90
CA ILE A 28 -2.66 -17.54 14.22
C ILE A 28 -2.97 -18.91 14.83
N ASP A 29 -3.71 -18.90 15.95
CA ASP A 29 -4.23 -20.11 16.56
C ASP A 29 -5.13 -20.87 15.57
N ALA A 30 -4.81 -22.14 15.31
CA ALA A 30 -5.57 -23.00 14.41
C ALA A 30 -7.06 -23.14 14.78
N ALA A 31 -7.44 -22.88 16.04
CA ALA A 31 -8.84 -22.86 16.47
C ALA A 31 -9.63 -21.71 15.81
N LEU A 32 -8.98 -20.59 15.46
CA LEU A 32 -9.60 -19.45 14.79
C LEU A 32 -9.86 -19.69 13.30
N LEU A 33 -9.13 -20.63 12.69
CA LEU A 33 -9.19 -20.95 11.26
C LEU A 33 -10.19 -22.08 10.92
N ARG A 34 -10.97 -22.52 11.90
CA ARG A 34 -11.97 -23.58 11.70
C ARG A 34 -13.23 -23.03 11.02
N PRO A 35 -13.99 -23.87 10.31
CA PRO A 35 -15.28 -23.49 9.73
C PRO A 35 -16.19 -22.72 10.69
N GLY A 36 -16.80 -21.62 10.23
CA GLY A 36 -17.66 -20.75 11.03
C GLY A 36 -16.94 -19.64 11.81
N ARG A 37 -15.63 -19.45 11.59
CA ARG A 37 -14.80 -18.41 12.20
C ARG A 37 -14.07 -17.59 11.12
N PHE A 38 -12.74 -17.70 11.02
CA PHE A 38 -11.99 -17.20 9.86
C PHE A 38 -11.78 -18.34 8.88
N ASP A 39 -12.85 -18.74 8.21
CA ASP A 39 -12.87 -19.85 7.25
C ASP A 39 -12.51 -19.43 5.82
N GLU A 40 -12.69 -18.16 5.46
CA GLU A 40 -12.20 -17.58 4.21
C GLU A 40 -10.83 -16.89 4.39
N LEU A 41 -9.82 -17.38 3.67
CA LEU A 41 -8.46 -16.85 3.72
C LEU A 41 -8.08 -16.17 2.39
N LEU A 42 -7.89 -14.86 2.43
CA LEU A 42 -7.47 -14.06 1.28
C LEU A 42 -6.03 -13.57 1.45
N GLU A 43 -5.13 -14.07 0.60
CA GLU A 43 -3.74 -13.63 0.57
C GLU A 43 -3.58 -12.33 -0.24
N VAL A 44 -3.02 -11.30 0.39
CA VAL A 44 -2.67 -10.03 -0.27
C VAL A 44 -1.20 -10.06 -0.66
N ARG A 45 -0.92 -10.29 -1.94
CA ARG A 45 0.45 -10.28 -2.47
C ARG A 45 0.92 -8.86 -2.80
N PRO A 46 2.25 -8.61 -2.80
CA PRO A 46 2.79 -7.37 -3.35
C PRO A 46 2.31 -7.10 -4.78
N PRO A 47 2.13 -5.83 -5.17
CA PRO A 47 1.61 -5.49 -6.48
C PRO A 47 2.58 -5.88 -7.61
N ASP A 48 2.01 -6.40 -8.69
CA ASP A 48 2.72 -6.57 -9.96
C ASP A 48 2.97 -5.21 -10.65
N ALA A 49 3.65 -5.20 -11.80
CA ALA A 49 3.97 -3.96 -12.50
C ALA A 49 2.74 -3.10 -12.83
N ALA A 50 1.61 -3.71 -13.21
CA ALA A 50 0.37 -2.99 -13.49
C ALA A 50 -0.24 -2.39 -12.21
N GLY A 51 -0.26 -3.18 -11.13
CA GLY A 51 -0.68 -2.76 -9.80
C GLY A 51 0.17 -1.60 -9.26
N ARG A 52 1.49 -1.67 -9.41
CA ARG A 52 2.40 -0.58 -9.02
C ARG A 52 2.12 0.70 -9.78
N ARG A 53 1.93 0.62 -11.10
CA ARG A 53 1.51 1.77 -11.92
C ARG A 53 0.19 2.37 -11.45
N GLN A 54 -0.76 1.51 -11.07
CA GLN A 54 -2.05 1.97 -10.56
C GLN A 54 -1.94 2.65 -9.19
N VAL A 55 -1.13 2.10 -8.28
CA VAL A 55 -0.81 2.72 -6.98
C VAL A 55 -0.18 4.09 -7.20
N LEU A 56 0.85 4.19 -8.04
CA LEU A 56 1.48 5.46 -8.40
C LEU A 56 0.44 6.47 -8.91
N ARG A 57 -0.42 6.06 -9.87
CA ARG A 57 -1.48 6.91 -10.42
C ARG A 57 -2.46 7.42 -9.35
N ILE A 58 -2.81 6.59 -8.37
CA ILE A 58 -3.69 6.98 -7.25
C ILE A 58 -3.00 8.05 -6.40
N HIS A 59 -1.74 7.80 -6.01
CA HIS A 59 -1.00 8.70 -5.13
C HIS A 59 -0.52 9.98 -5.82
N THR A 60 -0.46 10.02 -7.16
CA THR A 60 -0.16 11.23 -7.92
C THR A 60 -1.39 11.97 -8.43
N ARG A 61 -2.62 11.47 -8.18
CA ARG A 61 -3.86 12.06 -8.74
C ARG A 61 -4.06 13.53 -8.38
N GLY A 62 -3.65 13.94 -7.18
CA GLY A 62 -3.72 15.33 -6.70
C GLY A 62 -2.44 16.12 -6.90
N MET A 63 -1.41 15.52 -7.52
CA MET A 63 -0.13 16.17 -7.76
C MET A 63 -0.10 16.71 -9.18
N ALA A 64 0.33 17.96 -9.35
CA ALA A 64 0.70 18.45 -10.66
C ALA A 64 2.02 17.77 -11.07
N LEU A 65 1.98 16.97 -12.13
CA LEU A 65 3.15 16.28 -12.67
C LEU A 65 3.63 17.00 -13.93
N ALA A 66 4.94 17.16 -14.06
CA ALA A 66 5.54 17.63 -15.31
C ALA A 66 5.49 16.52 -16.38
N ALA A 67 5.62 16.92 -17.65
CA ALA A 67 5.51 16.00 -18.79
C ALA A 67 6.62 14.94 -18.85
N ASP A 68 7.71 15.12 -18.11
CA ASP A 68 8.84 14.19 -18.05
C ASP A 68 8.63 13.04 -17.04
N VAL A 69 7.53 13.05 -16.27
CA VAL A 69 7.23 11.99 -15.29
C VAL A 69 6.58 10.78 -15.95
N ASP A 70 7.37 9.71 -16.14
CA ASP A 70 6.87 8.42 -16.61
C ASP A 70 6.56 7.45 -15.45
N LEU A 71 5.28 7.37 -15.06
CA LEU A 71 4.82 6.43 -14.03
C LEU A 71 4.97 4.96 -14.46
N GLY A 72 4.99 4.66 -15.77
CA GLY A 72 5.23 3.32 -16.29
C GLY A 72 6.67 2.88 -16.06
N GLY A 73 7.62 3.74 -16.41
CA GLY A 73 9.05 3.54 -16.13
C GLY A 73 9.35 3.41 -14.63
N ILE A 74 8.72 4.23 -13.79
CA ILE A 74 8.85 4.13 -12.32
C ILE A 74 8.28 2.78 -11.83
N ALA A 75 7.11 2.36 -12.32
CA ALA A 75 6.54 1.04 -11.97
C ALA A 75 7.45 -0.13 -12.38
N GLY A 76 8.14 0.00 -13.51
CA GLY A 76 9.10 -0.99 -14.00
C GLY A 76 10.36 -1.13 -13.12
N ARG A 77 10.81 -0.03 -12.49
CA ARG A 77 12.00 -0.01 -11.61
C ARG A 77 11.72 -0.39 -10.16
N THR A 78 10.45 -0.41 -9.75
CA THR A 78 10.01 -0.63 -8.35
C THR A 78 9.64 -2.07 -8.06
N ASP A 79 10.34 -3.04 -8.66
CA ASP A 79 9.98 -4.44 -8.45
C ASP A 79 10.13 -4.87 -6.98
N GLY A 80 9.16 -5.64 -6.50
CA GLY A 80 9.05 -6.02 -5.08
C GLY A 80 8.60 -4.92 -4.12
N TRP A 81 8.38 -3.68 -4.59
CA TRP A 81 7.93 -2.61 -3.71
C TRP A 81 6.47 -2.79 -3.29
N SER A 82 6.21 -2.55 -2.01
CA SER A 82 4.86 -2.47 -1.46
C SER A 82 4.15 -1.18 -1.87
N GLY A 83 2.82 -1.15 -1.73
CA GLY A 83 2.03 0.06 -1.93
C GLY A 83 2.48 1.22 -1.01
N ALA A 84 2.92 0.91 0.21
CA ALA A 84 3.43 1.90 1.15
C ALA A 84 4.71 2.59 0.64
N GLN A 85 5.65 1.84 0.06
CA GLN A 85 6.88 2.40 -0.50
C GLN A 85 6.60 3.28 -1.73
N LEU A 86 5.66 2.87 -2.59
CA LEU A 86 5.24 3.68 -3.74
C LEU A 86 4.53 4.97 -3.32
N SER A 87 3.68 4.90 -2.30
CA SER A 87 3.05 6.07 -1.69
C SER A 87 4.11 7.02 -1.10
N ALA A 88 5.10 6.47 -0.39
CA ALA A 88 6.19 7.25 0.18
C ALA A 88 7.02 7.94 -0.91
N LEU A 89 7.31 7.26 -2.02
CA LEU A 89 8.00 7.83 -3.17
C LEU A 89 7.27 9.05 -3.73
N CYS A 90 5.96 8.93 -3.98
CA CYS A 90 5.15 10.04 -4.49
C CYS A 90 5.13 11.23 -3.52
N ARG A 91 4.96 10.95 -2.22
CA ARG A 91 4.96 11.98 -1.17
C ARG A 91 6.29 12.71 -1.11
N GLU A 92 7.41 11.99 -1.08
CA GLU A 92 8.74 12.60 -1.02
C GLU A 92 9.06 13.41 -2.28
N ALA A 93 8.66 12.93 -3.46
CA ALA A 93 8.83 13.67 -4.71
C ALA A 93 8.05 14.99 -4.69
N GLY A 94 6.81 14.99 -4.20
CA GLY A 94 6.01 16.20 -4.02
C GLY A 94 6.63 17.17 -3.01
N MET A 95 7.11 16.65 -1.87
CA MET A 95 7.77 17.46 -0.85
C MET A 95 9.10 18.05 -1.34
N LEU A 96 9.84 17.33 -2.18
CA LEU A 96 11.05 17.85 -2.81
C LEU A 96 10.74 19.00 -3.76
N ALA A 97 9.69 18.88 -4.57
CA ALA A 97 9.24 19.96 -5.46
C ALA A 97 8.88 21.23 -4.67
N LEU A 98 8.09 21.10 -3.60
CA LEU A 98 7.69 22.23 -2.75
C LEU A 98 8.85 22.88 -2.00
N ARG A 99 9.88 22.10 -1.62
CA ARG A 99 11.07 22.64 -0.95
C ARG A 99 12.00 23.38 -1.92
N GLU A 100 12.02 22.98 -3.19
CA GLU A 100 12.78 23.67 -4.23
C GLU A 100 12.15 25.03 -4.54
N ASP A 101 10.83 25.06 -4.71
CA ASP A 101 10.06 26.29 -4.92
C ASP A 101 8.66 26.15 -4.32
N LEU A 102 8.29 27.05 -3.42
CA LEU A 102 6.95 27.06 -2.81
C LEU A 102 5.85 27.42 -3.83
N ALA A 103 6.23 28.06 -4.93
CA ALA A 103 5.37 28.31 -6.09
C ALA A 103 5.51 27.23 -7.17
N ALA A 104 6.21 26.11 -6.90
CA ALA A 104 6.43 25.05 -7.88
C ALA A 104 5.11 24.58 -8.48
N ALA A 105 4.98 24.75 -9.79
CA ALA A 105 3.78 24.38 -10.51
C ALA A 105 3.63 22.85 -10.68
N SER A 106 4.72 22.08 -10.55
CA SER A 106 4.68 20.62 -10.73
C SER A 106 5.89 19.87 -10.15
N ALA A 107 5.70 18.59 -9.84
CA ALA A 107 6.78 17.65 -9.58
C ALA A 107 7.27 17.03 -10.90
N CYS A 108 8.57 17.06 -11.15
CA CYS A 108 9.20 16.49 -12.35
C CYS A 108 10.03 15.24 -12.03
N ALA A 109 10.58 14.59 -13.07
CA ALA A 109 11.30 13.33 -12.95
C ALA A 109 12.45 13.39 -11.94
N ARG A 110 13.19 14.51 -11.88
CA ARG A 110 14.32 14.69 -10.94
C ARG A 110 13.89 14.53 -9.47
N HIS A 111 12.67 14.98 -9.11
CA HIS A 111 12.19 14.87 -7.74
C HIS A 111 11.89 13.42 -7.37
N PHE A 112 11.42 12.62 -8.33
CA PHE A 112 11.23 11.18 -8.14
C PHE A 112 12.58 10.44 -8.01
N GLU A 113 13.60 10.81 -8.79
CA GLU A 113 14.94 10.24 -8.64
C GLU A 113 15.57 10.61 -7.28
N LEU A 114 15.42 11.86 -6.83
CA LEU A 114 15.89 12.27 -5.50
C LEU A 114 15.12 11.59 -4.36
N ALA A 115 13.81 11.42 -4.52
CA ALA A 115 12.97 10.68 -3.58
C ALA A 115 13.35 9.20 -3.50
N TRP A 116 13.76 8.61 -4.62
CA TRP A 116 14.17 7.21 -4.69
C TRP A 116 15.24 6.86 -3.66
N GLY A 117 16.32 7.65 -3.60
CA GLY A 117 17.41 7.44 -2.65
C GLY A 117 16.98 7.53 -1.18
N ARG A 118 15.92 8.29 -0.88
CA ARG A 118 15.39 8.45 0.49
C ARG A 118 14.47 7.33 0.93
N VAL A 119 13.70 6.77 -0.01
CA VAL A 119 12.77 5.66 0.27
C VAL A 119 13.51 4.33 0.26
N HIS A 120 14.47 4.16 -0.64
CA HIS A 120 15.26 2.93 -0.76
C HIS A 120 16.41 2.84 0.26
N GLY A 121 16.88 3.99 0.76
CA GLY A 121 17.95 4.08 1.76
C GLY A 121 17.48 4.28 3.20
N ALA A 122 16.17 4.26 3.46
CA ALA A 122 15.65 4.23 4.83
C ALA A 122 15.82 2.80 5.39
N PRO A 123 16.34 2.65 6.62
CA PRO A 123 16.66 1.35 7.23
C PRO A 123 15.45 0.42 7.35
#